data_AF-A0A9D6K2L9-F1
#
_entry.id   AF-A0A9D6K2L9-F1
#
_cell.length_a   1.000
_cell.length_b   1.000
_cell.length_c   1.000
_cell.angle_alpha   90.00
_cell.angle_beta   90.00
_cell.angle_gamma   90.00
#
_symmetry.space_group_name_H-M   'P 1'
#
loop_
_entity.id
_entity.type
_entity.pdbx_description
1 polymer ?
#
loop_
_entity_poly.entity_id
_entity_poly.type
_entity_poly.pdbx_seq_one_letter_code
_entity_poly.pdbx_strand_id
1 'polypeptide(L)'
;LTVNSVGAVAVLLPAAIGIARETKINPSKLLIPLAFGSLWGGMATLLTTPNLLVSDILLVAGYAPLSFFDFLPVGLIVALAGIFLMGGWGSALLPDRRLEEGTRGMWGLRERLTEMYHLQERLFEVRVRRDSPLVGQSIAQSQFGRALGVTILSLIRDGRARLSPSKSEVLQAGDLLVVEGKVEDFLRIEGLQNWGIDLQVNMGNEALQSREIGILEATLSPRSAAAGKTLRDLNFRDRYGLTVIALWREGRPTRTGLADLPLHLGDALLIQGPRSKIRLFKGNPNFILLDEEQEAAVPERAPWALAALGLMILLAGSGYIPVSMAALSGAMLMVLSGCLSTEEAYQAIDWRALVIIAGLWPLSLALQQSGAAAWVVDGLVGSVRGLGPLGVWGAFLIVTIGLVQMLGSAPTALLVAPLALQAALALNMNPRSLLVGVAIACSFGFLTPLSHPANLLVMGPGGYRFSDYLKVGAPLAVILFLVVLGVLPLFWPLG
;
A
#
# COMPACT_ATOMS: atom_id res chain seq x y z
N LEU A 1 -16.67 -9.39 0.54
CA LEU A 1 -15.79 -8.22 0.35
C LEU A 1 -16.49 -6.98 0.92
N THR A 2 -16.48 -6.80 2.23
CA THR A 2 -16.64 -5.46 2.79
C THR A 2 -15.24 -4.88 2.80
N VAL A 3 -15.00 -3.88 1.95
CA VAL A 3 -13.65 -3.31 1.80
C VAL A 3 -13.34 -2.54 3.08
N ASN A 4 -12.68 -3.19 4.03
CA ASN A 4 -11.98 -2.48 5.10
C ASN A 4 -11.02 -1.49 4.41
N SER A 5 -10.95 -0.25 4.89
CA SER A 5 -10.10 0.83 4.36
C SER A 5 -8.66 0.36 4.08
N VAL A 6 -8.15 -0.59 4.88
CA VAL A 6 -6.85 -1.24 4.67
C VAL A 6 -6.78 -2.02 3.35
N GLY A 7 -7.81 -2.83 3.04
CA GLY A 7 -7.89 -3.61 1.80
C GLY A 7 -8.08 -2.72 0.58
N ALA A 8 -8.87 -1.65 0.68
CA ALA A 8 -8.99 -0.63 -0.38
C ALA A 8 -7.62 -0.07 -0.75
N VAL A 9 -6.87 0.39 0.26
CA VAL A 9 -5.54 0.96 0.02
C VAL A 9 -4.58 -0.08 -0.52
N ALA A 10 -4.57 -1.30 0.01
CA ALA A 10 -3.69 -2.35 -0.49
C ALA A 10 -3.89 -2.65 -1.99
N VAL A 11 -5.15 -2.65 -2.46
CA VAL A 11 -5.51 -2.91 -3.87
C VAL A 11 -5.22 -1.69 -4.75
N LEU A 12 -5.48 -0.47 -4.25
CA LEU A 12 -5.32 0.75 -5.03
C LEU A 12 -3.89 1.31 -5.02
N LEU A 13 -3.06 0.90 -4.06
CA LEU A 13 -1.69 1.40 -3.88
C LEU A 13 -0.80 1.14 -5.12
N PRO A 14 -0.76 -0.08 -5.71
CA PRO A 14 0.01 -0.30 -6.94
C PRO A 14 -0.49 0.55 -8.11
N ALA A 15 -1.81 0.67 -8.27
CA ALA A 15 -2.42 1.48 -9.33
C ALA A 15 -2.10 2.97 -9.17
N ALA A 16 -2.19 3.51 -7.94
CA ALA A 16 -1.85 4.91 -7.66
C ALA A 16 -0.36 5.19 -7.94
N ILE A 17 0.51 4.22 -7.67
CA ILE A 17 1.94 4.29 -8.00
C ILE A 17 2.17 4.22 -9.51
N GLY A 18 1.45 3.37 -10.23
CA GLY A 18 1.46 3.31 -11.70
C GLY A 18 1.09 4.65 -12.32
N ILE A 19 -0.04 5.24 -11.89
CA ILE A 19 -0.49 6.56 -12.33
C ILE A 19 0.54 7.65 -12.02
N ALA A 20 1.13 7.63 -10.82
CA ALA A 20 2.19 8.57 -10.44
C ALA A 20 3.36 8.55 -11.43
N ARG A 21 3.73 7.35 -11.90
CA ARG A 21 4.84 7.15 -12.85
C ARG A 21 4.48 7.61 -14.25
N GLU A 22 3.33 7.23 -14.77
CA GLU A 22 2.86 7.64 -16.11
C GLU A 22 2.70 9.16 -16.21
N THR A 23 2.17 9.78 -15.16
CA THR A 23 1.91 11.23 -15.11
C THR A 23 3.10 12.04 -14.62
N LYS A 24 4.21 11.40 -14.21
CA LYS A 24 5.39 12.02 -13.59
C LYS A 24 5.07 12.87 -12.35
N ILE A 25 4.00 12.51 -11.63
CA ILE A 25 3.60 13.13 -10.36
C ILE A 25 4.29 12.40 -9.20
N ASN A 26 4.77 13.15 -8.21
CA ASN A 26 5.35 12.55 -7.01
C ASN A 26 4.28 11.74 -6.24
N PRO A 27 4.57 10.48 -5.83
CA PRO A 27 3.64 9.64 -5.05
C PRO A 27 3.23 10.26 -3.72
N SER A 28 4.12 11.09 -3.17
CA SER A 28 3.86 11.86 -1.96
C SER A 28 2.67 12.82 -2.09
N LYS A 29 2.19 13.06 -3.32
CA LYS A 29 0.97 13.84 -3.59
C LYS A 29 -0.29 13.00 -3.77
N LEU A 30 -0.17 11.68 -3.96
CA LEU A 30 -1.31 10.80 -4.24
C LEU A 30 -1.62 9.85 -3.08
N LEU A 31 -0.61 9.42 -2.33
CA LEU A 31 -0.76 8.30 -1.41
C LEU A 31 -1.41 8.66 -0.06
N ILE A 32 -1.18 9.85 0.52
CA ILE A 32 -1.97 10.32 1.68
C ILE A 32 -3.44 10.56 1.30
N PRO A 33 -3.75 11.25 0.18
CA PRO A 33 -5.13 11.36 -0.29
C PRO A 33 -5.83 10.03 -0.51
N LEU A 34 -5.11 9.03 -1.04
CA LEU A 34 -5.63 7.67 -1.18
C LEU A 34 -5.97 7.06 0.20
N ALA A 35 -5.04 7.15 1.16
CA ALA A 35 -5.22 6.58 2.48
C ALA A 35 -6.36 7.27 3.24
N PHE A 36 -6.37 8.61 3.30
CA PHE A 36 -7.43 9.35 4.01
C PHE A 36 -8.77 9.24 3.27
N GLY A 37 -8.73 9.20 1.94
CA GLY A 37 -9.85 8.86 1.06
C GLY A 37 -10.56 7.59 1.49
N SER A 38 -9.79 6.53 1.74
CA SER A 38 -10.32 5.25 2.19
C SER A 38 -10.94 5.28 3.60
N LEU A 39 -10.52 6.23 4.45
CA LEU A 39 -11.01 6.38 5.82
C LEU A 39 -12.37 7.10 5.88
N TRP A 40 -12.50 8.27 5.23
CA TRP A 40 -13.79 8.98 5.19
C TRP A 40 -14.77 8.40 4.17
N GLY A 41 -14.31 7.73 3.11
CA GLY A 41 -15.19 7.05 2.16
C GLY A 41 -16.00 5.94 2.84
N GLY A 42 -15.41 5.26 3.83
CA GLY A 42 -16.11 4.25 4.63
C GLY A 42 -17.16 4.82 5.58
N MET A 43 -17.03 6.09 6.02
CA MET A 43 -17.91 6.70 7.03
C MET A 43 -19.37 6.75 6.59
N ALA A 44 -19.66 6.72 5.28
CA ALA A 44 -21.02 6.80 4.74
C ALA A 44 -21.86 5.52 4.93
N THR A 45 -21.26 4.43 5.40
CA THR A 45 -21.95 3.14 5.53
C THR A 45 -21.74 2.54 6.92
N LEU A 46 -22.64 1.63 7.32
CA LEU A 46 -22.50 0.87 8.56
C LEU A 46 -21.24 -0.03 8.58
N LEU A 47 -20.62 -0.32 7.43
CA LEU A 47 -19.63 -1.38 7.27
C LEU A 47 -18.26 -1.13 7.89
N THR A 48 -18.00 0.07 8.40
CA THR A 48 -16.76 0.28 9.14
C THR A 48 -16.84 -0.43 10.49
N THR A 49 -15.71 -0.97 10.94
CA THR A 49 -15.62 -1.61 12.26
C THR A 49 -16.19 -0.73 13.39
N PRO A 50 -15.83 0.56 13.54
CA PRO A 50 -16.43 1.39 14.58
C PRO A 50 -17.95 1.57 14.44
N ASN A 51 -18.48 1.69 13.23
CA ASN A 51 -19.92 1.84 13.01
C ASN A 51 -20.71 0.58 13.40
N LEU A 52 -20.19 -0.61 13.04
CA LEU A 52 -20.77 -1.88 13.46
C LEU A 52 -20.76 -2.02 14.99
N LEU A 53 -19.62 -1.74 15.62
CA LEU A 53 -19.46 -1.85 17.08
C LEU A 53 -20.43 -0.93 17.84
N VAL A 54 -20.61 0.29 17.35
CA VAL A 54 -21.56 1.23 17.93
C VAL A 54 -23.01 0.75 17.75
N SER A 55 -23.36 0.20 16.59
CA SER A 55 -24.69 -0.38 16.36
C SER A 55 -24.95 -1.58 17.28
N ASP A 56 -23.94 -2.43 17.50
CA ASP A 56 -24.06 -3.56 18.42
C ASP A 56 -24.26 -3.10 19.87
N ILE A 57 -23.54 -2.07 20.31
CA ILE A 57 -23.72 -1.49 21.65
C ILE A 57 -25.13 -0.93 21.83
N LEU A 58 -25.70 -0.27 20.82
CA LEU A 58 -27.09 0.19 20.84
C LEU A 58 -28.08 -0.99 20.99
N LEU A 59 -27.86 -2.05 20.21
CA LEU A 59 -28.69 -3.25 20.24
C LEU A 59 -28.67 -3.92 21.61
N VAL A 60 -27.48 -4.06 22.20
CA VAL A 60 -27.28 -4.60 23.55
C VAL A 60 -27.97 -3.75 24.62
N ALA A 61 -28.00 -2.44 24.44
CA ALA A 61 -28.66 -1.50 25.34
C ALA A 61 -30.19 -1.43 25.14
N GLY A 62 -30.77 -2.25 24.25
CA GLY A 62 -32.20 -2.30 24.00
C GLY A 62 -32.72 -1.30 22.96
N TYR A 63 -31.83 -0.61 22.24
CA TYR A 63 -32.21 0.26 21.12
C TYR A 63 -32.25 -0.53 19.81
N ALA A 64 -33.09 -0.12 18.86
CA ALA A 64 -33.03 -0.72 17.52
C ALA A 64 -31.66 -0.43 16.86
N PRO A 65 -31.10 -1.40 16.12
CA PRO A 65 -29.81 -1.28 15.46
C PRO A 65 -29.81 -0.19 14.39
N LEU A 66 -28.62 0.27 14.01
CA LEU A 66 -28.45 1.23 12.92
C LEU A 66 -28.63 0.51 11.58
N SER A 67 -29.31 1.18 10.66
CA SER A 67 -29.49 0.72 9.29
C SER A 67 -28.22 0.95 8.47
N PHE A 68 -28.12 0.26 7.32
CA PHE A 68 -26.94 0.32 6.46
C PHE A 68 -26.56 1.75 6.02
N PHE A 69 -27.55 2.60 5.75
CA PHE A 69 -27.38 3.97 5.23
C PHE A 69 -27.65 5.07 6.26
N ASP A 70 -27.77 4.75 7.56
CA ASP A 70 -27.99 5.75 8.61
C ASP A 70 -26.85 6.80 8.68
N PHE A 71 -25.66 6.40 8.26
CA PHE A 71 -24.49 7.26 8.18
C PHE A 71 -24.34 8.01 6.85
N LEU A 72 -25.12 7.65 5.82
CA LEU A 72 -24.94 8.13 4.46
C LEU A 72 -25.01 9.66 4.34
N PRO A 73 -25.99 10.37 4.93
CA PRO A 73 -26.10 11.82 4.73
C PRO A 73 -24.88 12.56 5.28
N VAL A 74 -24.45 12.20 6.49
CA VAL A 74 -23.33 12.85 7.18
C VAL A 74 -22.00 12.41 6.55
N GLY A 75 -21.83 11.11 6.33
CA GLY A 75 -20.62 10.55 5.74
C GLY A 75 -20.39 11.03 4.31
N LEU A 76 -21.44 11.23 3.51
CA LEU A 76 -21.32 11.81 2.17
C LEU A 76 -20.85 13.26 2.22
N ILE A 77 -21.40 14.09 3.11
CA ILE A 77 -20.97 15.49 3.27
C ILE A 77 -19.52 15.55 3.73
N VAL A 78 -19.12 14.71 4.70
CA VAL A 78 -17.74 14.61 5.19
C VAL A 78 -16.79 14.12 4.08
N ALA A 79 -17.19 13.11 3.30
CA ALA A 79 -16.39 12.60 2.20
C ALA A 79 -16.19 13.65 1.10
N LEU A 80 -17.25 14.37 0.71
CA LEU A 80 -17.17 15.45 -0.27
C LEU A 80 -16.30 16.61 0.24
N ALA A 81 -16.44 16.98 1.52
CA ALA A 81 -15.57 17.97 2.15
C ALA A 81 -14.11 17.51 2.15
N GLY A 82 -13.83 16.26 2.52
CA GLY A 82 -12.49 15.68 2.50
C GLY A 82 -11.87 15.66 1.10
N ILE A 83 -12.64 15.26 0.09
CA ILE A 83 -12.23 15.29 -1.32
C ILE A 83 -11.91 16.72 -1.76
N PHE A 84 -12.79 17.68 -1.47
CA PHE A 84 -12.58 19.08 -1.84
C PHE A 84 -11.35 19.68 -1.17
N LEU A 85 -11.16 19.42 0.13
CA LEU A 85 -10.00 19.88 0.90
C LEU A 85 -8.70 19.25 0.38
N MET A 86 -8.69 17.96 0.05
CA MET A 86 -7.51 17.29 -0.49
C MET A 86 -7.21 17.70 -1.94
N GLY A 87 -8.23 17.84 -2.77
CA GLY A 87 -8.10 18.28 -4.16
C GLY A 87 -7.64 19.73 -4.27
N GLY A 88 -8.16 20.62 -3.42
CA GLY A 88 -7.79 22.03 -3.36
C GLY A 88 -6.53 22.29 -2.53
N TRP A 89 -6.65 22.24 -1.20
CA TRP A 89 -5.58 22.56 -0.25
C TRP A 89 -4.54 21.45 -0.06
N GLY A 90 -4.91 20.20 -0.26
CA GLY A 90 -4.00 19.06 -0.10
C GLY A 90 -2.79 19.16 -1.03
N SER A 91 -2.97 19.59 -2.28
CA SER A 91 -1.86 19.75 -3.22
C SER A 91 -0.75 20.72 -2.77
N ALA A 92 -1.09 21.71 -1.93
CA ALA A 92 -0.17 22.70 -1.38
C ALA A 92 0.41 22.30 0.00
N LEU A 93 -0.35 21.54 0.81
CA LEU A 93 0.07 21.06 2.13
C LEU A 93 0.88 19.75 2.06
N LEU A 94 0.63 18.93 1.04
CA LEU A 94 1.32 17.67 0.85
C LEU A 94 2.80 17.94 0.58
N PRO A 95 3.71 17.16 1.21
CA PRO A 95 5.14 17.33 0.99
C PRO A 95 5.45 17.17 -0.51
N ASP A 96 5.78 18.27 -1.18
CA ASP A 96 6.41 18.22 -2.49
C ASP A 96 7.89 17.92 -2.29
N ARG A 97 8.18 16.68 -1.92
CA ARG A 97 9.55 16.17 -1.94
C ARG A 97 9.93 15.93 -3.39
N ARG A 98 10.10 17.02 -4.14
CA ARG A 98 10.99 17.05 -5.30
C ARG A 98 12.35 16.65 -4.79
N LEU A 99 12.64 15.36 -4.95
CA LEU A 99 13.93 14.69 -4.98
C LEU A 99 15.11 15.68 -4.83
N GLU A 100 15.56 15.95 -3.60
CA GLU A 100 16.86 16.59 -3.38
C GLU A 100 17.91 15.75 -4.12
N GLU A 101 18.73 16.40 -4.95
CA GLU A 101 19.61 15.80 -5.97
C GLU A 101 20.65 14.79 -5.43
N GLY A 102 20.89 14.77 -4.11
CA GLY A 102 21.73 13.77 -3.44
C GLY A 102 21.00 12.48 -3.02
N THR A 103 19.67 12.50 -2.98
CA THR A 103 18.82 11.46 -2.36
C THR A 103 17.67 11.09 -3.27
N ARG A 104 17.98 10.65 -4.50
CA ARG A 104 17.03 9.87 -5.32
C ARG A 104 16.37 8.83 -4.39
N GLY A 105 15.07 8.98 -4.13
CA GLY A 105 14.29 8.09 -3.26
C GLY A 105 14.26 6.65 -3.80
N MET A 106 13.37 5.80 -3.28
CA MET A 106 13.26 4.39 -3.72
C MET A 106 13.26 4.25 -5.24
N TRP A 107 12.56 5.18 -5.89
CA TRP A 107 12.30 5.17 -7.31
C TRP A 107 13.47 5.68 -8.14
N GLY A 108 14.16 6.72 -7.69
CA GLY A 108 15.35 7.18 -8.37
C GLY A 108 16.55 6.25 -8.16
N LEU A 109 16.59 5.50 -7.04
CA LEU A 109 17.56 4.40 -6.86
C LEU A 109 17.21 3.24 -7.79
N ARG A 110 15.93 2.87 -7.91
CA ARG A 110 15.46 1.91 -8.91
C ARG A 110 15.86 2.37 -10.31
N GLU A 111 15.49 3.57 -10.75
CA GLU A 111 15.84 4.10 -12.07
C GLU A 111 17.35 4.09 -12.32
N ARG A 112 18.19 4.51 -11.35
CA ARG A 112 19.66 4.37 -11.47
C ARG A 112 20.12 2.93 -11.60
N LEU A 113 19.58 2.03 -10.77
CA LEU A 113 20.00 0.64 -10.78
C LEU A 113 19.51 -0.04 -12.04
N THR A 114 18.26 0.17 -12.43
CA THR A 114 17.67 -0.21 -13.70
C THR A 114 18.57 0.28 -14.84
N GLU A 115 18.90 1.58 -14.92
CA GLU A 115 19.89 2.13 -15.88
C GLU A 115 21.26 1.43 -15.81
N MET A 116 21.78 1.15 -14.61
CA MET A 116 23.07 0.46 -14.40
C MET A 116 23.01 -1.03 -14.78
N TYR A 117 21.84 -1.69 -14.65
CA TYR A 117 21.64 -3.12 -14.93
C TYR A 117 21.07 -3.37 -16.33
N HIS A 118 20.60 -2.34 -17.05
CA HIS A 118 20.33 -2.35 -18.50
C HIS A 118 21.60 -2.48 -19.36
N LEU A 119 22.68 -3.04 -18.80
CA LEU A 119 23.83 -3.55 -19.54
C LEU A 119 23.43 -4.51 -20.66
N GLN A 120 22.30 -5.24 -20.54
CA GLN A 120 21.82 -6.18 -21.57
C GLN A 120 21.22 -5.54 -22.82
N GLU A 121 20.73 -4.29 -22.76
CA GLU A 121 20.36 -3.53 -23.98
C GLU A 121 21.59 -3.03 -24.75
N ARG A 122 22.77 -3.34 -24.22
CA ARG A 122 24.07 -2.93 -24.73
C ARG A 122 24.96 -4.12 -25.09
N LEU A 123 24.51 -5.37 -24.91
CA LEU A 123 25.29 -6.55 -25.27
C LEU A 123 24.94 -7.05 -26.66
N PHE A 124 25.95 -7.23 -27.50
CA PHE A 124 25.80 -7.73 -28.87
C PHE A 124 26.71 -8.92 -29.12
N GLU A 125 26.22 -9.89 -29.88
CA GLU A 125 27.01 -11.00 -30.39
C GLU A 125 27.49 -10.71 -31.82
N VAL A 126 28.78 -10.88 -32.03
CA VAL A 126 29.49 -10.36 -33.19
C VAL A 126 30.39 -11.44 -33.75
N ARG A 127 30.11 -11.90 -34.98
CA ARG A 127 30.94 -12.95 -35.60
C ARG A 127 31.97 -12.34 -36.54
N VAL A 128 33.23 -12.71 -36.34
CA VAL A 128 34.34 -12.33 -37.22
C VAL A 128 34.24 -13.15 -38.51
N ARG A 129 34.01 -12.51 -39.67
CA ARG A 129 33.96 -13.21 -40.96
C ARG A 129 35.36 -13.64 -41.41
N ARG A 130 35.41 -14.56 -42.38
CA ARG A 130 36.66 -15.06 -42.96
C ARG A 130 37.46 -13.99 -43.70
N ASP A 131 36.78 -12.99 -44.25
CA ASP A 131 37.33 -11.85 -44.97
C ASP A 131 37.56 -10.61 -44.08
N SER A 132 37.41 -10.75 -42.77
CA SER A 132 37.57 -9.64 -41.83
C SER A 132 39.04 -9.18 -41.73
N PRO A 133 39.33 -7.86 -41.79
CA PRO A 133 40.66 -7.32 -41.47
C PRO A 133 41.08 -7.56 -40.01
N LEU A 134 40.17 -8.03 -39.14
CA LEU A 134 40.47 -8.40 -37.77
C LEU A 134 41.25 -9.73 -37.67
N VAL A 135 41.17 -10.59 -38.68
CA VAL A 135 41.79 -11.92 -38.66
C VAL A 135 43.31 -11.80 -38.61
N GLY A 136 43.93 -12.45 -37.63
CA GLY A 136 45.38 -12.43 -37.45
C GLY A 136 45.90 -11.21 -36.68
N GLN A 137 45.02 -10.26 -36.30
CA GLN A 137 45.38 -9.14 -35.45
C GLN A 137 45.06 -9.43 -33.98
N SER A 138 45.87 -8.88 -33.07
CA SER A 138 45.52 -8.88 -31.65
C SER A 138 44.39 -7.88 -31.35
N ILE A 139 43.63 -8.11 -30.26
CA ILE A 139 42.57 -7.19 -29.80
C ILE A 139 43.11 -5.74 -29.62
N ALA A 140 44.36 -5.58 -29.18
CA ALA A 140 44.99 -4.27 -29.06
C ALA A 140 45.31 -3.62 -30.42
N GLN A 141 45.83 -4.42 -31.37
CA GLN A 141 46.24 -3.94 -32.69
C GLN A 141 45.04 -3.59 -33.58
N SER A 142 43.95 -4.35 -33.44
CA SER A 142 42.76 -4.16 -34.27
C SER A 142 42.03 -2.86 -33.99
N GLN A 143 42.23 -2.27 -32.81
CA GLN A 143 41.51 -1.08 -32.34
C GLN A 143 39.98 -1.18 -32.42
N PHE A 144 39.45 -2.39 -32.63
CA PHE A 144 38.04 -2.66 -32.88
C PHE A 144 37.13 -2.04 -31.80
N GLY A 145 37.48 -2.26 -30.53
CA GLY A 145 36.73 -1.70 -29.41
C GLY A 145 36.75 -0.17 -29.35
N ARG A 146 37.86 0.46 -29.75
CA ARG A 146 37.97 1.93 -29.78
C ARG A 146 37.23 2.53 -30.98
N ALA A 147 37.31 1.90 -32.14
CA ALA A 147 36.71 2.41 -33.38
C ALA A 147 35.17 2.41 -33.33
N LEU A 148 34.57 1.40 -32.69
CA LEU A 148 33.12 1.25 -32.57
C LEU A 148 32.57 1.66 -31.19
N GLY A 149 33.42 2.10 -30.26
CA GLY A 149 32.99 2.46 -28.91
C GLY A 149 32.46 1.28 -28.08
N VAL A 150 32.96 0.08 -28.36
CA VAL A 150 32.50 -1.18 -27.75
C VAL A 150 33.58 -1.82 -26.88
N THR A 151 33.19 -2.53 -25.83
CA THR A 151 34.10 -3.31 -24.99
C THR A 151 33.90 -4.80 -25.24
N ILE A 152 34.96 -5.54 -25.57
CA ILE A 152 34.89 -7.00 -25.73
C ILE A 152 34.83 -7.64 -24.35
N LEU A 153 33.73 -8.31 -24.01
CA LEU A 153 33.53 -8.99 -22.73
C LEU A 153 33.92 -10.46 -22.79
N SER A 154 33.68 -11.13 -23.92
CA SER A 154 34.08 -12.53 -24.09
C SER A 154 34.37 -12.90 -25.54
N LEU A 155 35.20 -13.92 -25.72
CA LEU A 155 35.52 -14.54 -27.01
C LEU A 155 35.16 -16.02 -26.93
N ILE A 156 34.34 -16.49 -27.85
CA ILE A 156 33.91 -17.90 -27.95
C ILE A 156 34.54 -18.50 -29.19
N ARG A 157 35.35 -19.55 -28.98
CA ARG A 157 36.01 -20.33 -30.03
C ARG A 157 35.83 -21.81 -29.74
N ASP A 158 35.44 -22.60 -30.75
CA ASP A 158 35.21 -24.05 -30.64
C ASP A 158 34.28 -24.45 -29.47
N GLY A 159 33.25 -23.63 -29.21
CA GLY A 159 32.29 -23.86 -28.12
C GLY A 159 32.81 -23.53 -26.71
N ARG A 160 34.04 -23.02 -26.56
CA ARG A 160 34.60 -22.58 -25.27
C ARG A 160 34.59 -21.06 -25.17
N ALA A 161 33.89 -20.55 -24.16
CA ALA A 161 33.87 -19.12 -23.85
C ALA A 161 35.08 -18.73 -22.99
N ARG A 162 35.87 -17.76 -23.46
CA ARG A 162 36.91 -17.09 -22.69
C ARG A 162 36.41 -15.71 -22.28
N LEU A 163 36.21 -15.54 -20.97
CA LEU A 163 35.80 -14.26 -20.38
C LEU A 163 37.01 -13.31 -20.33
N SER A 164 36.79 -12.03 -20.66
CA SER A 164 37.78 -10.96 -20.63
C SER A 164 39.09 -11.33 -21.32
N PRO A 165 39.08 -11.55 -22.66
CA PRO A 165 40.28 -11.94 -23.39
C PRO A 165 41.39 -10.89 -23.24
N SER A 166 42.65 -11.37 -23.16
CA SER A 166 43.81 -10.48 -23.07
C SER A 166 43.90 -9.56 -24.29
N LYS A 167 44.45 -8.35 -24.10
CA LYS A 167 44.73 -7.42 -25.19
C LYS A 167 45.67 -7.99 -26.27
N SER A 168 46.46 -9.00 -25.92
CA SER A 168 47.36 -9.73 -26.84
C SER A 168 46.69 -10.89 -27.59
N GLU A 169 45.43 -11.22 -27.28
CA GLU A 169 44.72 -12.34 -27.92
C GLU A 169 44.49 -12.05 -29.40
N VAL A 170 44.83 -13.01 -30.26
CA VAL A 170 44.70 -12.90 -31.71
C VAL A 170 43.32 -13.40 -32.15
N LEU A 171 42.60 -12.54 -32.89
CA LEU A 171 41.29 -12.84 -33.44
C LEU A 171 41.42 -13.76 -34.66
N GLN A 172 40.56 -14.77 -34.73
CA GLN A 172 40.50 -15.76 -35.81
C GLN A 172 39.15 -15.69 -36.53
N ALA A 173 39.16 -16.15 -37.78
CA ALA A 173 37.93 -16.25 -38.55
C ALA A 173 36.95 -17.23 -37.88
N GLY A 174 35.70 -16.80 -37.70
CA GLY A 174 34.67 -17.59 -37.03
C GLY A 174 34.58 -17.36 -35.52
N ASP A 175 35.48 -16.57 -34.92
CA ASP A 175 35.35 -16.17 -33.52
C ASP A 175 34.03 -15.42 -33.29
N LEU A 176 33.35 -15.76 -32.19
CA LEU A 176 32.16 -15.06 -31.72
C LEU A 176 32.53 -14.19 -30.52
N LEU A 177 32.40 -12.88 -30.69
CA LEU A 177 32.71 -11.88 -29.67
C LEU A 177 31.41 -11.41 -29.03
N VAL A 178 31.34 -11.41 -27.70
CA VAL A 178 30.29 -10.73 -26.95
C VAL A 178 30.82 -9.37 -26.56
N VAL A 179 30.15 -8.31 -27.01
CA VAL A 179 30.61 -6.92 -26.83
C VAL A 179 29.56 -6.06 -26.15
N GLU A 180 30.00 -5.07 -25.39
CA GLU A 180 29.16 -4.07 -24.71
C GLU A 180 29.26 -2.69 -25.40
N GLY A 181 28.15 -2.10 -25.85
CA GLY A 181 28.10 -0.80 -26.57
C GLY A 181 26.68 -0.22 -26.73
N LYS A 182 26.48 0.94 -27.36
CA LYS A 182 25.11 1.46 -27.64
C LYS A 182 24.63 1.00 -29.01
N VAL A 183 23.31 0.74 -29.16
CA VAL A 183 22.68 0.33 -30.44
C VAL A 183 22.99 1.34 -31.58
N GLU A 184 23.02 2.63 -31.27
CA GLU A 184 23.33 3.72 -32.22
C GLU A 184 24.77 3.64 -32.76
N ASP A 185 25.71 3.15 -31.97
CA ASP A 185 27.11 2.94 -32.39
C ASP A 185 27.24 1.72 -33.31
N PHE A 186 26.36 0.72 -33.12
CA PHE A 186 26.29 -0.51 -33.93
C PHE A 186 25.57 -0.31 -35.28
N LEU A 187 24.53 0.53 -35.31
CA LEU A 187 23.70 0.80 -36.50
C LEU A 187 24.31 1.83 -37.47
N ARG A 188 25.56 2.26 -37.26
CA ARG A 188 26.34 2.95 -38.30
C ARG A 188 26.69 1.94 -39.40
N ILE A 189 25.76 1.78 -40.34
CA ILE A 189 25.70 0.76 -41.42
C ILE A 189 26.98 0.69 -42.29
N GLU A 190 27.86 1.70 -42.29
CA GLU A 190 29.14 1.66 -43.02
C GLU A 190 30.28 0.95 -42.26
N GLY A 191 30.22 0.83 -40.92
CA GLY A 191 31.30 0.26 -40.11
C GLY A 191 31.38 -1.27 -40.19
N LEU A 192 30.25 -1.96 -40.11
CA LEU A 192 30.20 -3.43 -40.05
C LEU A 192 30.76 -4.10 -41.31
N GLN A 193 30.54 -3.48 -42.48
CA GLN A 193 31.07 -3.97 -43.76
C GLN A 193 32.59 -3.78 -43.86
N ASN A 194 33.11 -2.63 -43.44
CA ASN A 194 34.55 -2.33 -43.48
C ASN A 194 35.39 -3.21 -42.55
N TRP A 195 34.81 -3.67 -41.45
CA TRP A 195 35.48 -4.57 -40.50
C TRP A 195 35.19 -6.06 -40.77
N GLY A 196 34.40 -6.40 -41.79
CA GLY A 196 34.08 -7.78 -42.17
C GLY A 196 33.40 -8.56 -41.04
N ILE A 197 32.36 -8.00 -40.45
CA ILE A 197 31.70 -8.57 -39.28
C ILE A 197 30.22 -8.78 -39.56
N ASP A 198 29.70 -9.93 -39.14
CA ASP A 198 28.26 -10.16 -39.12
C ASP A 198 27.71 -9.94 -37.72
N LEU A 199 26.78 -9.00 -37.60
CA LEU A 199 25.93 -8.87 -36.43
C LEU A 199 25.01 -10.09 -36.39
N GLN A 200 25.25 -10.98 -35.44
CA GLN A 200 24.29 -12.04 -35.15
C GLN A 200 23.32 -11.46 -34.13
N VAL A 201 22.12 -11.07 -34.58
CA VAL A 201 20.99 -10.85 -33.66
C VAL A 201 20.47 -12.23 -33.24
N ASN A 202 21.32 -13.01 -32.58
CA ASN A 202 20.91 -14.24 -31.94
C ASN A 202 20.80 -13.92 -30.45
N MET A 203 19.61 -13.45 -30.07
CA MET A 203 19.14 -13.36 -28.69
C MET A 203 18.95 -14.79 -28.15
N GLY A 204 20.01 -15.60 -28.13
CA GLY A 204 19.87 -17.05 -28.17
C GLY A 204 21.03 -17.79 -27.52
N ASN A 205 21.45 -17.33 -26.34
CA ASN A 205 22.20 -18.15 -25.41
C ASN A 205 21.40 -18.23 -24.11
N GLU A 206 20.82 -19.39 -23.81
CA GLU A 206 20.15 -19.70 -22.54
C GLU A 206 21.06 -19.44 -21.32
N ALA A 207 22.38 -19.48 -21.52
CA ALA A 207 23.38 -19.12 -20.52
C ALA A 207 23.36 -17.62 -20.12
N LEU A 208 22.96 -16.72 -21.02
CA LEU A 208 22.81 -15.28 -20.77
C LEU A 208 21.35 -14.89 -20.47
N GLN A 209 20.37 -15.62 -21.00
CA GLN A 209 18.93 -15.39 -20.76
C GLN A 209 18.45 -15.90 -19.38
N SER A 210 19.13 -16.89 -18.78
CA SER A 210 18.70 -17.46 -17.50
C SER A 210 18.91 -16.55 -16.27
N ARG A 211 19.47 -15.34 -16.44
CA ARG A 211 19.76 -14.41 -15.33
C ARG A 211 19.48 -12.95 -15.65
N GLU A 212 18.36 -12.63 -16.31
CA GLU A 212 17.87 -11.24 -16.30
C GLU A 212 17.61 -10.83 -14.84
N ILE A 213 18.49 -9.98 -14.29
CA ILE A 213 18.35 -9.45 -12.94
C ILE A 213 17.34 -8.32 -13.01
N GLY A 214 16.15 -8.57 -12.47
CA GLY A 214 15.14 -7.54 -12.27
C GLY A 214 15.27 -6.85 -10.93
N ILE A 215 14.65 -5.69 -10.84
CA ILE A 215 14.45 -4.95 -9.60
C ILE A 215 12.95 -4.76 -9.43
N LEU A 216 12.47 -4.95 -8.21
CA LEU A 216 11.07 -4.72 -7.84
C LEU A 216 11.00 -3.94 -6.53
N GLU A 217 9.88 -3.24 -6.37
CA GLU A 217 9.53 -2.54 -5.13
C GLU A 217 8.39 -3.31 -4.44
N ALA A 218 8.53 -3.50 -3.12
CA ALA A 218 7.52 -4.18 -2.32
C ALA A 218 7.32 -3.50 -0.97
N THR A 219 6.12 -3.55 -0.43
CA THR A 219 5.82 -3.20 0.98
C THR A 219 5.29 -4.41 1.71
N LEU A 220 5.32 -4.41 3.04
CA LEU A 220 4.74 -5.49 3.83
C LEU A 220 3.20 -5.44 3.74
N SER A 221 2.58 -6.60 3.55
CA SER A 221 1.13 -6.75 3.67
C SER A 221 0.67 -6.48 5.11
N PRO A 222 -0.54 -5.94 5.35
CA PRO A 222 -1.06 -5.69 6.69
C PRO A 222 -1.15 -6.94 7.58
N ARG A 223 -1.31 -8.12 6.95
CA ARG A 223 -1.40 -9.42 7.62
C ARG A 223 -0.09 -10.22 7.54
N SER A 224 1.01 -9.54 7.19
CA SER A 224 2.30 -10.17 6.97
C SER A 224 2.90 -10.73 8.26
N ALA A 225 3.23 -12.02 8.25
CA ALA A 225 3.98 -12.66 9.32
C ALA A 225 5.48 -12.30 9.31
N ALA A 226 5.91 -11.45 8.36
CA ALA A 226 7.26 -10.92 8.26
C ALA A 226 7.47 -9.67 9.16
N ALA A 227 6.39 -9.03 9.62
CA ALA A 227 6.50 -7.89 10.54
C ALA A 227 7.17 -8.32 11.86
N GLY A 228 8.13 -7.53 12.33
CA GLY A 228 8.94 -7.78 13.52
C GLY A 228 10.12 -8.74 13.31
N LYS A 229 10.21 -9.44 12.17
CA LYS A 229 11.31 -10.37 11.86
C LYS A 229 12.40 -9.68 11.05
N THR A 230 13.63 -10.15 11.18
CA THR A 230 14.74 -9.71 10.34
C THR A 230 14.77 -10.47 9.00
N LEU A 231 15.47 -9.94 8.00
CA LEU A 231 15.67 -10.68 6.73
C LEU A 231 16.43 -11.99 6.95
N ARG A 232 17.28 -12.05 7.99
CA ARG A 232 17.96 -13.27 8.41
C ARG A 232 16.99 -14.28 9.02
N ASP A 233 16.10 -13.87 9.93
CA ASP A 233 15.10 -14.78 10.52
C ASP A 233 14.16 -15.39 9.47
N LEU A 234 13.92 -14.64 8.40
CA LEU A 234 13.11 -15.08 7.26
C LEU A 234 13.86 -15.95 6.27
N ASN A 235 15.18 -16.10 6.42
CA ASN A 235 16.10 -16.66 5.42
C ASN A 235 15.79 -16.11 4.03
N PHE A 236 15.58 -14.79 3.93
CA PHE A 236 14.92 -14.17 2.77
C PHE A 236 15.61 -14.52 1.44
N ARG A 237 16.95 -14.48 1.43
CA ARG A 237 17.75 -14.79 0.25
C ARG A 237 17.61 -16.25 -0.20
N ASP A 238 17.67 -17.19 0.73
CA ASP A 238 17.63 -18.61 0.42
C ASP A 238 16.20 -19.06 0.09
N ARG A 239 15.22 -18.53 0.82
CA ARG A 239 13.79 -18.84 0.66
C ARG A 239 13.24 -18.33 -0.68
N TYR A 240 13.57 -17.10 -1.05
CA TYR A 240 13.00 -16.46 -2.24
C TYR A 240 13.96 -16.39 -3.43
N GLY A 241 15.27 -16.59 -3.23
CA GLY A 241 16.28 -16.36 -4.26
C GLY A 241 16.44 -14.89 -4.64
N LEU A 242 16.02 -13.98 -3.74
CA LEU A 242 15.98 -12.53 -3.95
C LEU A 242 16.80 -11.83 -2.87
N THR A 243 17.40 -10.69 -3.22
CA THR A 243 18.23 -9.89 -2.32
C THR A 243 17.59 -8.54 -2.10
N VAL A 244 17.38 -8.15 -0.84
CA VAL A 244 16.97 -6.78 -0.49
C VAL A 244 18.21 -5.90 -0.53
N ILE A 245 18.18 -4.87 -1.37
CA ILE A 245 19.32 -3.96 -1.58
C ILE A 245 19.14 -2.61 -0.88
N ALA A 246 17.90 -2.26 -0.54
CA ALA A 246 17.60 -1.06 0.24
C ALA A 246 16.25 -1.19 0.94
N LEU A 247 16.11 -0.50 2.07
CA LEU A 247 14.88 -0.40 2.86
C LEU A 247 14.59 1.07 3.12
N TRP A 248 13.36 1.51 2.89
CA TRP A 248 12.88 2.84 3.25
C TRP A 248 11.97 2.78 4.46
N ARG A 249 12.33 3.57 5.47
CA ARG A 249 11.53 3.77 6.69
C ARG A 249 11.44 5.26 6.98
N GLU A 250 10.23 5.76 7.20
CA GLU A 250 9.97 7.17 7.53
C GLU A 250 10.67 8.18 6.59
N GLY A 251 10.71 7.85 5.29
CA GLY A 251 11.37 8.67 4.28
C GLY A 251 12.90 8.66 4.32
N ARG A 252 13.54 7.73 5.06
CA ARG A 252 15.00 7.54 5.08
C ARG A 252 15.39 6.20 4.43
N PRO A 253 16.31 6.21 3.45
CA PRO A 253 16.88 4.97 2.90
C PRO A 253 17.96 4.39 3.83
N THR A 254 17.86 3.11 4.11
CA THR A 254 18.91 2.30 4.73
C THR A 254 19.42 1.29 3.69
N ARG A 255 20.75 1.13 3.60
CA ARG A 255 21.41 0.20 2.66
C ARG A 255 22.40 -0.75 3.33
N THR A 256 22.78 -0.47 4.58
CA THR A 256 23.74 -1.25 5.36
C THR A 256 23.02 -2.02 6.46
N GLY A 257 23.56 -3.17 6.86
CA GLY A 257 23.02 -3.96 7.98
C GLY A 257 21.60 -4.49 7.76
N LEU A 258 21.11 -4.56 6.51
CA LEU A 258 19.73 -4.92 6.19
C LEU A 258 19.33 -6.30 6.72
N ALA A 259 20.29 -7.23 6.79
CA ALA A 259 20.05 -8.60 7.24
C ALA A 259 19.54 -8.68 8.69
N ASP A 260 20.00 -7.77 9.55
CA ASP A 260 19.75 -7.74 11.00
C ASP A 260 18.63 -6.78 11.41
N LEU A 261 18.09 -6.04 10.45
CA LEU A 261 17.12 -5.00 10.73
C LEU A 261 15.71 -5.60 10.79
N PRO A 262 14.97 -5.47 11.90
CA PRO A 262 13.60 -5.96 11.99
C PRO A 262 12.69 -5.14 11.06
N LEU A 263 11.91 -5.84 10.24
CA LEU A 263 10.95 -5.25 9.31
C LEU A 263 9.72 -4.72 10.05
N HIS A 264 9.26 -3.53 9.70
CA HIS A 264 8.05 -2.93 10.25
C HIS A 264 7.00 -2.73 9.16
N LEU A 265 5.72 -2.71 9.56
CA LEU A 265 4.66 -2.26 8.67
C LEU A 265 4.91 -0.81 8.27
N GLY A 266 4.79 -0.54 6.97
CA GLY A 266 5.15 0.75 6.38
C GLY A 266 6.61 0.88 5.95
N ASP A 267 7.45 -0.15 6.17
CA ASP A 267 8.69 -0.25 5.42
C ASP A 267 8.40 -0.56 3.96
N ALA A 268 9.19 0.04 3.07
CA ALA A 268 9.21 -0.34 1.67
C ALA A 268 10.60 -0.86 1.29
N LEU A 269 10.63 -1.94 0.51
CA LEU A 269 11.79 -2.73 0.18
C LEU A 269 12.09 -2.59 -1.31
N LEU A 270 13.35 -2.37 -1.63
CA LEU A 270 13.88 -2.51 -2.98
C LEU A 270 14.58 -3.87 -3.07
N ILE A 271 14.07 -4.72 -3.95
CA ILE A 271 14.45 -6.12 -4.03
C ILE A 271 15.02 -6.38 -5.42
N GLN A 272 16.11 -7.12 -5.48
CA GLN A 272 16.82 -7.49 -6.70
C GLN A 272 16.91 -9.01 -6.82
N GLY A 273 16.75 -9.53 -8.03
CA GLY A 273 17.04 -10.93 -8.31
C GLY A 273 16.59 -11.36 -9.71
N PRO A 274 16.74 -12.66 -10.04
CA PRO A 274 16.33 -13.17 -11.35
C PRO A 274 14.85 -12.92 -11.61
N ARG A 275 14.48 -12.44 -12.81
CA ARG A 275 13.08 -12.16 -13.18
C ARG A 275 12.16 -13.37 -12.98
N SER A 276 12.66 -14.60 -13.18
CA SER A 276 11.92 -15.84 -12.89
C SER A 276 11.51 -15.97 -11.40
N LYS A 277 12.41 -15.62 -10.47
CA LYS A 277 12.14 -15.59 -9.02
C LYS A 277 11.24 -14.43 -8.63
N ILE A 278 11.38 -13.28 -9.29
CA ILE A 278 10.50 -12.12 -9.10
C ILE A 278 9.06 -12.46 -9.48
N ARG A 279 8.85 -13.16 -10.61
CA ARG A 279 7.51 -13.62 -11.03
C ARG A 279 6.87 -14.54 -9.99
N LEU A 280 7.63 -15.47 -9.42
CA LEU A 280 7.16 -16.36 -8.34
C LEU A 280 6.88 -15.59 -7.02
N PHE A 281 7.59 -14.49 -6.79
CA PHE A 281 7.38 -13.65 -5.60
C PHE A 281 6.07 -12.83 -5.66
N LYS A 282 5.49 -12.60 -6.86
CA LYS A 282 4.23 -11.86 -7.04
C LYS A 282 3.05 -12.44 -6.25
N GLY A 283 3.01 -13.75 -6.02
CA GLY A 283 1.92 -14.42 -5.29
C GLY A 283 2.08 -14.48 -3.77
N ASN A 284 3.09 -13.83 -3.18
CA ASN A 284 3.37 -13.98 -1.76
C ASN A 284 2.42 -13.12 -0.89
N PRO A 285 1.62 -13.73 0.01
CA PRO A 285 0.64 -12.98 0.83
C PRO A 285 1.27 -12.02 1.85
N ASN A 286 2.57 -12.14 2.11
CA ASN A 286 3.29 -11.31 3.08
C ASN A 286 3.76 -9.96 2.51
N PHE A 287 3.74 -9.78 1.19
CA PHE A 287 4.27 -8.59 0.52
C PHE A 287 3.29 -8.10 -0.55
N ILE A 288 3.17 -6.79 -0.68
CA ILE A 288 2.42 -6.13 -1.75
C ILE A 288 3.47 -5.56 -2.71
N LEU A 289 3.44 -6.00 -3.96
CA LEU A 289 4.31 -5.44 -4.98
C LEU A 289 3.77 -4.10 -5.46
N LEU A 290 4.65 -3.12 -5.51
CA LEU A 290 4.35 -1.76 -5.92
C LEU A 290 4.67 -1.55 -7.40
N ASP A 291 5.41 -2.50 -7.97
CA ASP A 291 5.87 -2.49 -9.35
C ASP A 291 5.03 -3.47 -10.16
N GLU A 292 4.14 -2.93 -10.99
CA GLU A 292 3.34 -3.75 -11.88
C GLU A 292 3.28 -3.10 -13.26
N GLU A 293 4.06 -3.65 -14.20
CA GLU A 293 3.58 -3.89 -15.55
C GLU A 293 2.34 -4.77 -15.39
N GLN A 294 1.18 -4.13 -15.24
CA GLN A 294 -0.08 -4.83 -15.22
C GLN A 294 -0.37 -5.32 -16.64
N GLU A 295 -0.11 -6.61 -16.90
CA GLU A 295 -1.11 -7.36 -17.66
C GLU A 295 -2.36 -7.35 -16.79
N ALA A 296 -3.17 -6.30 -16.95
CA ALA A 296 -4.49 -6.19 -16.35
C ALA A 296 -5.40 -7.22 -17.03
N ALA A 297 -5.17 -8.50 -16.77
CA ALA A 297 -6.21 -9.49 -16.93
C ALA A 297 -7.27 -9.11 -15.91
N VAL A 298 -8.36 -8.48 -16.36
CA VAL A 298 -9.58 -8.38 -15.55
C VAL A 298 -9.87 -9.81 -15.10
N PRO A 299 -9.80 -10.12 -13.79
CA PRO A 299 -9.92 -11.49 -13.36
C PRO A 299 -11.29 -12.00 -13.82
N GLU A 300 -11.35 -13.19 -14.44
CA GLU A 300 -12.58 -13.77 -15.00
C GLU A 300 -13.76 -13.78 -14.02
N ARG A 301 -13.46 -13.72 -12.72
CA ARG A 301 -14.42 -13.76 -11.60
C ARG A 301 -14.84 -12.37 -11.08
N ALA A 302 -14.32 -11.28 -11.63
CA ALA A 302 -14.72 -9.90 -11.30
C ALA A 302 -16.24 -9.64 -11.34
N PRO A 303 -17.02 -10.12 -12.34
CA PRO A 303 -18.46 -9.86 -12.38
C PRO A 303 -19.20 -10.54 -11.22
N TRP A 304 -18.78 -11.72 -10.79
CA TRP A 304 -19.36 -12.42 -9.64
C TRP A 304 -19.06 -11.71 -8.33
N ALA A 305 -17.85 -11.16 -8.17
CA ALA A 305 -17.51 -10.34 -7.02
C ALA A 305 -18.35 -9.06 -6.94
N LEU A 306 -18.57 -8.40 -8.08
CA LEU A 306 -19.44 -7.22 -8.18
C LEU A 306 -20.91 -7.59 -7.90
N ALA A 307 -21.39 -8.72 -8.42
CA ALA A 307 -22.74 -9.21 -8.16
C ALA A 307 -22.95 -9.53 -6.66
N ALA A 308 -21.97 -10.16 -6.01
CA ALA A 308 -22.03 -10.43 -4.57
C ALA A 308 -22.05 -9.16 -3.72
N LEU A 309 -21.26 -8.15 -4.09
CA LEU A 309 -21.28 -6.84 -3.45
C LEU A 309 -22.63 -6.14 -3.67
N GLY A 310 -23.15 -6.13 -4.90
CA GLY A 310 -24.45 -5.56 -5.24
C GLY A 310 -25.59 -6.23 -4.48
N LEU A 311 -25.60 -7.56 -4.43
CA LEU A 311 -26.58 -8.34 -3.66
C LEU A 311 -26.55 -7.95 -2.18
N MET A 312 -25.36 -7.90 -1.57
CA MET A 312 -25.21 -7.50 -0.19
C MET A 312 -25.77 -6.09 0.06
N ILE A 313 -25.40 -5.11 -0.77
CA ILE A 313 -25.85 -3.71 -0.62
C ILE A 313 -27.36 -3.60 -0.79
N LEU A 314 -27.95 -4.32 -1.75
CA LEU A 314 -29.39 -4.32 -1.98
C LEU A 314 -30.16 -4.91 -0.78
N LEU A 315 -29.70 -6.06 -0.27
CA LEU A 315 -30.34 -6.69 0.88
C LEU A 315 -30.20 -5.85 2.16
N ALA A 316 -28.99 -5.35 2.45
CA ALA A 316 -28.74 -4.52 3.62
C ALA A 316 -29.41 -3.15 3.54
N GLY A 317 -29.47 -2.56 2.34
CA GLY A 317 -30.12 -1.28 2.05
C GLY A 317 -31.64 -1.33 2.09
N SER A 318 -32.24 -2.52 1.95
CA SER A 318 -33.70 -2.70 2.03
C SER A 318 -34.27 -2.43 3.43
N GLY A 319 -33.44 -2.48 4.48
CA GLY A 319 -33.85 -2.30 5.87
C GLY A 319 -34.60 -3.50 6.49
N TYR A 320 -35.07 -4.46 5.67
CA TYR A 320 -35.81 -5.64 6.15
C TYR A 320 -34.90 -6.77 6.62
N ILE A 321 -33.71 -6.89 6.02
CA ILE A 321 -32.78 -7.98 6.26
C ILE A 321 -31.62 -7.44 7.12
N PRO A 322 -31.31 -8.06 8.27
CA PRO A 322 -30.16 -7.68 9.07
C PRO A 322 -28.87 -7.68 8.23
N VAL A 323 -28.00 -6.69 8.46
CA VAL A 323 -26.76 -6.51 7.68
C VAL A 323 -25.87 -7.75 7.75
N SER A 324 -25.90 -8.49 8.87
CA SER A 324 -25.21 -9.76 9.04
C SER A 324 -25.68 -10.83 8.04
N MET A 325 -26.99 -10.98 7.85
CA MET A 325 -27.57 -11.92 6.88
C MET A 325 -27.24 -11.51 5.45
N ALA A 326 -27.36 -10.21 5.14
CA ALA A 326 -26.99 -9.68 3.82
C ALA A 326 -25.50 -9.93 3.48
N ALA A 327 -24.61 -9.74 4.45
CA ALA A 327 -23.18 -10.01 4.31
C ALA A 327 -22.90 -11.51 4.09
N LEU A 328 -23.59 -12.40 4.83
CA LEU A 328 -23.48 -13.85 4.65
C LEU A 328 -23.97 -14.31 3.27
N SER A 329 -25.06 -13.74 2.75
CA SER A 329 -25.54 -14.03 1.39
C SER A 329 -24.51 -13.65 0.32
N GLY A 330 -23.88 -12.47 0.45
CA GLY A 330 -22.79 -12.07 -0.44
C GLY A 330 -21.55 -12.96 -0.34
N ALA A 331 -21.16 -13.35 0.89
CA ALA A 331 -20.06 -14.28 1.12
C ALA A 331 -20.35 -15.67 0.53
N MET A 332 -21.57 -16.17 0.67
CA MET A 332 -22.01 -17.43 0.08
C MET A 332 -21.89 -17.40 -1.45
N LEU A 333 -22.34 -16.32 -2.09
CA LEU A 333 -22.21 -16.16 -3.54
C LEU A 333 -20.73 -16.16 -3.97
N MET A 334 -19.84 -15.54 -3.20
CA MET A 334 -18.39 -15.55 -3.48
C MET A 334 -17.79 -16.96 -3.44
N VAL A 335 -18.19 -17.79 -2.47
CA VAL A 335 -17.71 -19.18 -2.37
C VAL A 335 -18.33 -20.03 -3.48
N LEU A 336 -19.63 -19.92 -3.73
CA LEU A 336 -20.33 -20.71 -4.77
C LEU A 336 -19.87 -20.39 -6.19
N SER A 337 -19.55 -19.13 -6.48
CA SER A 337 -18.96 -18.70 -7.76
C SER A 337 -17.46 -19.02 -7.88
N GLY A 338 -16.86 -19.59 -6.83
CA GLY A 338 -15.43 -19.88 -6.77
C GLY A 338 -14.55 -18.63 -6.67
N CYS A 339 -15.10 -17.44 -6.42
CA CYS A 339 -14.26 -16.24 -6.23
C CYS A 339 -13.31 -16.37 -5.03
N LEU A 340 -13.70 -17.13 -4.01
CA LEU A 340 -12.88 -17.46 -2.84
C LEU A 340 -12.93 -18.96 -2.57
N SER A 341 -11.79 -19.55 -2.20
CA SER A 341 -11.76 -20.91 -1.64
C SER A 341 -12.35 -20.93 -0.23
N THR A 342 -12.74 -22.11 0.24
CA THR A 342 -13.25 -22.29 1.61
C THR A 342 -12.19 -21.89 2.64
N GLU A 343 -10.93 -22.23 2.40
CA GLU A 343 -9.79 -21.87 3.23
C GLU A 343 -9.58 -20.35 3.27
N GLU A 344 -9.65 -19.68 2.12
CA GLU A 344 -9.56 -18.21 2.04
C GLU A 344 -10.72 -17.52 2.78
N ALA A 345 -11.93 -18.08 2.69
CA ALA A 345 -13.09 -17.58 3.42
C ALA A 345 -12.90 -17.67 4.95
N TYR A 346 -12.35 -18.78 5.46
CA TYR A 346 -12.00 -18.89 6.88
C TYR A 346 -10.86 -17.95 7.30
N GLN A 347 -9.84 -17.78 6.45
CA GLN A 347 -8.74 -16.83 6.70
C GLN A 347 -9.19 -15.36 6.60
N ALA A 348 -10.28 -15.08 5.92
CA ALA A 348 -10.84 -13.74 5.85
C ALA A 348 -11.40 -13.27 7.20
N ILE A 349 -11.84 -14.20 8.06
CA ILE A 349 -12.39 -13.92 9.39
C ILE A 349 -11.30 -13.35 10.30
N ASP A 350 -11.54 -12.15 10.82
CA ASP A 350 -10.67 -11.52 11.82
C ASP A 350 -11.01 -12.04 13.22
N TRP A 351 -10.39 -13.16 13.60
CA TRP A 351 -10.57 -13.76 14.92
C TRP A 351 -10.21 -12.82 16.06
N ARG A 352 -9.26 -11.90 15.85
CA ARG A 352 -8.87 -10.91 16.86
C ARG A 352 -10.02 -9.94 17.12
N ALA A 353 -10.71 -9.48 16.07
CA ALA A 353 -11.90 -8.64 16.22
C ALA A 353 -13.01 -9.37 16.99
N LEU A 354 -13.28 -10.64 16.69
CA LEU A 354 -14.29 -11.44 17.41
C LEU A 354 -13.95 -11.62 18.90
N VAL A 355 -12.70 -11.95 19.21
CA VAL A 355 -12.23 -12.10 20.61
C VAL A 355 -12.32 -10.76 21.35
N ILE A 356 -11.95 -9.66 20.69
CA ILE A 356 -12.11 -8.32 21.25
C ILE A 356 -13.59 -8.04 21.51
N ILE A 357 -14.49 -8.28 20.53
CA ILE A 357 -15.93 -8.05 20.68
C ILE A 357 -16.51 -8.84 21.86
N ALA A 358 -16.17 -10.13 21.96
CA ALA A 358 -16.60 -10.98 23.07
C ALA A 358 -16.08 -10.46 24.43
N GLY A 359 -14.85 -9.94 24.48
CA GLY A 359 -14.24 -9.38 25.68
C GLY A 359 -14.86 -8.06 26.15
N LEU A 360 -15.66 -7.39 25.33
CA LEU A 360 -16.27 -6.10 25.68
C LEU A 360 -17.45 -6.22 26.60
N TRP A 361 -18.21 -7.30 26.48
CA TRP A 361 -19.38 -7.47 27.32
C TRP A 361 -19.00 -7.48 28.81
N PRO A 362 -17.99 -8.27 29.24
CA PRO A 362 -17.47 -8.18 30.60
C PRO A 362 -16.86 -6.81 30.94
N LEU A 363 -16.10 -6.18 30.03
CA LEU A 363 -15.45 -4.89 30.31
C LEU A 363 -16.47 -3.75 30.50
N SER A 364 -17.47 -3.69 29.63
CA SER A 364 -18.58 -2.73 29.72
C SER A 364 -19.33 -2.90 31.04
N LEU A 365 -19.65 -4.15 31.42
CA LEU A 365 -20.27 -4.45 32.71
C LEU A 365 -19.37 -4.05 33.89
N ALA A 366 -18.07 -4.33 33.83
CA ALA A 366 -17.12 -3.96 34.88
C ALA A 366 -16.99 -2.44 35.05
N LEU A 367 -16.96 -1.68 33.96
CA LEU A 367 -16.95 -0.21 33.97
C LEU A 367 -18.23 0.38 34.56
N GLN A 368 -19.38 -0.26 34.30
CA GLN A 368 -20.67 0.13 34.88
C GLN A 368 -20.73 -0.20 36.37
N GLN A 369 -20.35 -1.42 36.77
CA GLN A 369 -20.42 -1.88 38.16
C GLN A 369 -19.38 -1.22 39.07
N SER A 370 -18.19 -0.90 38.55
CA SER A 370 -17.14 -0.21 39.32
C SER A 370 -17.41 1.28 39.53
N GLY A 371 -18.38 1.87 38.82
CA GLY A 371 -18.63 3.32 38.82
C GLY A 371 -17.58 4.13 38.06
N ALA A 372 -16.57 3.49 37.45
CA ALA A 372 -15.54 4.17 36.65
C ALA A 372 -16.14 4.94 35.47
N ALA A 373 -17.16 4.37 34.82
CA ALA A 373 -17.88 5.05 33.74
C ALA A 373 -18.52 6.36 34.22
N ALA A 374 -19.18 6.35 35.38
CA ALA A 374 -19.80 7.53 35.96
C ALA A 374 -18.75 8.60 36.30
N TRP A 375 -17.61 8.21 36.88
CA TRP A 375 -16.53 9.14 37.19
C TRP A 375 -15.96 9.86 35.95
N VAL A 376 -15.75 9.12 34.85
CA VAL A 376 -15.27 9.71 33.59
C VAL A 376 -16.31 10.66 32.98
N VAL A 377 -17.58 10.24 32.98
CA VAL A 377 -18.69 11.06 32.48
C VAL A 377 -18.80 12.34 33.31
N ASP A 378 -18.79 12.27 34.64
CA ASP A 378 -18.91 13.43 35.52
C ASP A 378 -17.77 14.43 35.33
N GLY A 379 -16.52 13.95 35.19
CA GLY A 379 -15.37 14.81 34.93
C GLY A 379 -15.43 15.51 33.57
N LEU A 380 -15.78 14.76 32.53
CA LEU A 380 -15.86 15.28 31.16
C LEU A 380 -17.04 16.23 30.99
N VAL A 381 -18.24 15.80 31.40
CA VAL A 381 -19.48 16.58 31.31
C VAL A 381 -19.42 17.79 32.23
N GLY A 382 -18.88 17.65 33.45
CA GLY A 382 -18.73 18.77 34.39
C GLY A 382 -17.93 19.94 33.80
N SER A 383 -16.94 19.63 32.96
CA SER A 383 -16.10 20.63 32.29
C SER A 383 -16.81 21.38 31.15
N VAL A 384 -17.85 20.79 30.54
CA VAL A 384 -18.51 21.33 29.34
C VAL A 384 -20.02 21.56 29.50
N ARG A 385 -20.58 21.35 30.69
CA ARG A 385 -22.01 21.49 30.97
C ARG A 385 -22.56 22.88 30.62
N GLY A 386 -21.72 23.92 30.75
CA GLY A 386 -22.08 25.30 30.40
C GLY A 386 -22.25 25.57 28.89
N LEU A 387 -21.79 24.66 28.03
CA LEU A 387 -21.88 24.76 26.56
C LEU A 387 -23.12 24.01 26.00
N GLY A 388 -23.96 23.45 26.86
CA GLY A 388 -25.16 22.71 26.48
C GLY A 388 -24.89 21.33 25.82
N PRO A 389 -25.92 20.70 25.23
CA PRO A 389 -25.81 19.37 24.60
C PRO A 389 -24.76 19.29 23.49
N LEU A 390 -24.57 20.38 22.74
CA LEU A 390 -23.54 20.50 21.71
C LEU A 390 -22.12 20.45 22.28
N GLY A 391 -21.89 21.05 23.45
CA GLY A 391 -20.59 21.04 24.12
C GLY A 391 -20.21 19.64 24.61
N VAL A 392 -21.17 18.90 25.16
CA VAL A 392 -20.97 17.50 25.56
C VAL A 392 -20.63 16.65 24.33
N TRP A 393 -21.37 16.83 23.23
CA TRP A 393 -21.10 16.09 22.01
C TRP A 393 -19.71 16.39 21.44
N GLY A 394 -19.36 17.67 21.32
CA GLY A 394 -18.04 18.11 20.88
C GLY A 394 -16.91 17.55 21.74
N ALA A 395 -17.09 17.50 23.06
CA ALA A 395 -16.11 16.91 23.97
C ALA A 395 -15.89 15.42 23.71
N PHE A 396 -16.97 14.64 23.53
CA PHE A 396 -16.87 13.22 23.16
C PHE A 396 -16.18 13.03 21.82
N LEU A 397 -16.49 13.85 20.82
CA LEU A 397 -15.83 13.80 19.51
C LEU A 397 -14.32 14.08 19.65
N ILE A 398 -13.92 15.13 20.38
CA ILE A 398 -12.52 15.49 20.58
C ILE A 398 -11.75 14.37 21.30
N VAL A 399 -12.31 13.83 22.38
CA VAL A 399 -11.70 12.71 23.12
C VAL A 399 -11.57 11.48 22.23
N THR A 400 -12.61 11.18 21.45
CA THR A 400 -12.56 10.08 20.47
C THR A 400 -11.45 10.28 19.46
N ILE A 401 -11.37 11.44 18.80
CA ILE A 401 -10.33 11.74 17.80
C ILE A 401 -8.92 11.59 18.40
N GLY A 402 -8.73 12.06 19.64
CA GLY A 402 -7.46 11.93 20.36
C GLY A 402 -7.09 10.48 20.64
N LEU A 403 -8.02 9.69 21.17
CA LEU A 403 -7.81 8.28 21.48
C LEU A 403 -7.56 7.43 20.23
N VAL A 404 -8.21 7.74 19.10
CA VAL A 404 -7.98 7.05 17.81
C VAL A 404 -6.51 7.13 17.40
N GLN A 405 -5.83 8.25 17.67
CA GLN A 405 -4.42 8.39 17.29
C GLN A 405 -3.49 7.46 18.06
N MET A 406 -3.90 7.02 19.24
CA MET A 406 -3.10 6.19 20.15
C MET A 406 -3.49 4.72 20.08
N LEU A 407 -4.79 4.44 20.03
CA LEU A 407 -5.34 3.08 20.16
C LEU A 407 -5.83 2.52 18.82
N GLY A 408 -6.13 3.38 17.84
CA GLY A 408 -6.78 3.02 16.58
C GLY A 408 -8.31 3.02 16.68
N SER A 409 -8.98 3.02 15.52
CA SER A 409 -10.43 3.23 15.40
C SER A 409 -11.29 2.23 16.18
N ALA A 410 -10.98 0.92 16.05
CA ALA A 410 -11.78 -0.12 16.69
C ALA A 410 -11.65 -0.08 18.23
N PRO A 411 -10.45 -0.16 18.84
CA PRO A 411 -10.33 -0.06 20.30
C PRO A 411 -10.90 1.23 20.90
N THR A 412 -10.81 2.36 20.19
CA THR A 412 -11.41 3.61 20.67
C THR A 412 -12.93 3.56 20.69
N ALA A 413 -13.59 3.07 19.63
CA ALA A 413 -15.04 2.91 19.61
C ALA A 413 -15.52 2.08 20.81
N LEU A 414 -14.76 1.04 21.15
CA LEU A 414 -15.04 0.13 22.23
C LEU A 414 -14.94 0.72 23.62
N LEU A 415 -14.02 1.65 23.81
CA LEU A 415 -13.85 2.36 25.07
C LEU A 415 -14.88 3.48 25.20
N VAL A 416 -15.07 4.27 24.13
CA VAL A 416 -15.83 5.53 24.21
C VAL A 416 -17.33 5.32 24.06
N ALA A 417 -17.80 4.40 23.21
CA ALA A 417 -19.22 4.25 22.96
C ALA A 417 -20.07 3.86 24.20
N PRO A 418 -19.62 2.96 25.09
CA PRO A 418 -20.34 2.68 26.34
C PRO A 418 -20.39 3.91 27.28
N LEU A 419 -19.31 4.70 27.34
CA LEU A 419 -19.27 5.93 28.14
C LEU A 419 -20.21 6.99 27.57
N ALA A 420 -20.25 7.10 26.24
CA ALA A 420 -21.13 8.00 25.52
C ALA A 420 -22.61 7.64 25.71
N LEU A 421 -22.94 6.34 25.73
CA LEU A 421 -24.29 5.85 26.02
C LEU A 421 -24.73 6.28 27.42
N GLN A 422 -23.88 6.06 28.42
CA GLN A 422 -24.18 6.44 29.80
C GLN A 422 -24.30 7.96 29.96
N ALA A 423 -23.45 8.74 29.29
CA ALA A 423 -23.55 10.20 29.29
C ALA A 423 -24.86 10.69 28.67
N ALA A 424 -25.30 10.08 27.56
CA ALA A 424 -26.58 10.41 26.94
C ALA A 424 -27.74 10.17 27.90
N LEU A 425 -27.76 9.00 28.55
CA LEU A 425 -28.80 8.64 29.52
C LEU A 425 -28.80 9.58 30.74
N ALA A 426 -27.62 9.90 31.29
CA ALA A 426 -27.50 10.80 32.43
C ALA A 426 -27.96 12.25 32.13
N LEU A 427 -27.84 12.68 30.88
CA LEU A 427 -28.17 14.02 30.42
C LEU A 427 -29.53 14.12 29.71
N ASN A 428 -30.31 13.04 29.65
CA ASN A 428 -31.54 12.94 28.87
C ASN A 428 -31.36 13.36 27.39
N MET A 429 -30.20 13.05 26.81
CA MET A 429 -29.92 13.23 25.39
C MET A 429 -30.25 11.96 24.63
N ASN A 430 -30.52 12.08 23.33
CA ASN A 430 -30.72 10.90 22.47
C ASN A 430 -29.43 10.07 22.36
N PRO A 431 -29.40 8.82 22.88
CA PRO A 431 -28.18 8.01 22.86
C PRO A 431 -27.71 7.66 21.46
N ARG A 432 -28.64 7.47 20.51
CA ARG A 432 -28.29 7.17 19.12
C ARG A 432 -27.46 8.30 18.51
N SER A 433 -27.88 9.55 18.71
CA SER A 433 -27.18 10.72 18.19
C SER A 433 -25.76 10.79 18.74
N LEU A 434 -25.60 10.68 20.06
CA LEU A 434 -24.29 10.73 20.70
C LEU A 434 -23.36 9.60 20.19
N LEU A 435 -23.89 8.37 20.09
CA LEU A 435 -23.14 7.20 19.62
C LEU A 435 -22.75 7.29 18.14
N VAL A 436 -23.64 7.77 17.25
CA VAL A 436 -23.32 7.99 15.83
C VAL A 436 -22.17 8.99 15.69
N GLY A 437 -22.16 10.06 16.50
CA GLY A 437 -21.06 11.02 16.52
C GLY A 437 -19.72 10.41 16.92
N VAL A 438 -19.71 9.55 17.95
CA VAL A 438 -18.52 8.79 18.36
C VAL A 438 -18.06 7.86 17.24
N ALA A 439 -18.99 7.15 16.58
CA ALA A 439 -18.66 6.24 15.48
C ALA A 439 -17.96 6.96 14.32
N ILE A 440 -18.46 8.13 13.92
CA ILE A 440 -17.86 8.96 12.87
C ILE A 440 -16.49 9.50 13.31
N ALA A 441 -16.37 9.97 14.55
CA ALA A 441 -15.11 10.44 15.10
C ALA A 441 -14.03 9.35 15.16
N CYS A 442 -14.41 8.07 15.30
CA CYS A 442 -13.47 6.95 15.24
C CYS A 442 -12.75 6.82 13.89
N SER A 443 -13.28 7.40 12.82
CA SER A 443 -12.67 7.38 11.49
C SER A 443 -11.69 8.53 11.23
N PHE A 444 -11.45 9.42 12.20
CA PHE A 444 -10.52 10.56 12.10
C PHE A 444 -9.06 10.20 12.38
N GLY A 445 -8.61 9.03 11.90
CA GLY A 445 -7.23 8.56 12.02
C GLY A 445 -6.28 9.26 11.05
N PHE A 446 -6.16 10.59 11.14
CA PHE A 446 -5.38 11.40 10.19
C PHE A 446 -4.07 11.94 10.77
N LEU A 447 -3.99 12.13 12.10
CA LEU A 447 -2.90 12.89 12.72
C LEU A 447 -1.62 12.08 12.84
N THR A 448 -1.73 10.76 12.95
CA THR A 448 -0.60 9.84 13.09
C THR A 448 -0.68 8.70 12.09
N PRO A 449 0.45 8.21 11.57
CA PRO A 449 0.46 7.00 10.75
C PRO A 449 0.04 5.75 11.54
N LEU A 450 0.23 5.75 12.86
CA LEU A 450 -0.09 4.63 13.74
C LEU A 450 -1.60 4.46 13.98
N SER A 451 -2.38 5.51 13.75
CA SER A 451 -3.84 5.50 13.96
C SER A 451 -4.58 4.48 13.09
N HIS A 452 -4.03 4.13 11.92
CA HIS A 452 -4.68 3.20 11.01
C HIS A 452 -3.68 2.44 10.11
N PRO A 453 -3.80 1.11 9.92
CA PRO A 453 -2.87 0.35 9.09
C PRO A 453 -2.77 0.83 7.63
N ALA A 454 -3.84 1.41 7.10
CA ALA A 454 -3.85 2.01 5.75
C ALA A 454 -2.84 3.16 5.61
N ASN A 455 -2.63 3.95 6.67
CA ASN A 455 -1.62 5.01 6.68
C ASN A 455 -0.21 4.42 6.68
N LEU A 456 0.01 3.33 7.42
CA LEU A 456 1.31 2.64 7.40
C LEU A 456 1.64 2.11 6.00
N LEU A 457 0.67 1.51 5.29
CA LEU A 457 0.90 0.99 3.93
C LEU A 457 1.46 2.04 2.96
N VAL A 458 0.98 3.28 3.06
CA VAL A 458 1.41 4.36 2.18
C VAL A 458 2.66 5.08 2.67
N MET A 459 3.06 4.90 3.93
CA MET A 459 4.15 5.62 4.57
C MET A 459 5.50 5.39 3.86
N GLY A 460 5.88 4.12 3.67
CA GLY A 460 7.12 3.74 3.02
C GLY A 460 7.16 4.13 1.54
N PRO A 461 6.18 3.70 0.72
CA PRO A 461 6.14 4.01 -0.71
C PRO A 461 6.05 5.50 -1.01
N GLY A 462 5.33 6.27 -0.17
CA GLY A 462 5.22 7.72 -0.29
C GLY A 462 6.40 8.48 0.32
N GLY A 463 7.30 7.79 1.02
CA GLY A 463 8.42 8.40 1.72
C GLY A 463 8.01 9.35 2.85
N TYR A 464 6.83 9.17 3.44
CA TYR A 464 6.31 10.07 4.46
C TYR A 464 7.02 9.91 5.82
N ARG A 465 7.11 11.01 6.55
CA ARG A 465 7.53 11.08 7.96
C ARG A 465 6.30 11.21 8.84
N PHE A 466 6.47 10.89 10.12
CA PHE A 466 5.41 11.10 11.11
C PHE A 466 4.89 12.55 11.12
N SER A 467 5.78 13.54 10.97
CA SER A 467 5.42 14.96 10.93
C SER A 467 4.59 15.36 9.71
N ASP A 468 4.63 14.60 8.61
CA ASP A 468 3.81 14.90 7.43
C ASP A 468 2.33 14.60 7.71
N TYR A 469 2.04 13.53 8.47
CA TYR A 469 0.68 13.20 8.91
C TYR A 469 0.09 14.28 9.81
N LEU A 470 0.88 14.81 10.75
CA LEU A 470 0.39 15.88 11.61
C LEU A 470 0.14 17.17 10.81
N LYS A 471 1.04 17.52 9.88
CA LYS A 471 0.92 18.73 9.05
C LYS A 471 -0.30 18.71 8.13
N VAL A 472 -0.58 17.57 7.50
CA VAL A 472 -1.71 17.43 6.55
C VAL A 472 -2.98 17.06 7.27
N GLY A 473 -2.89 16.15 8.25
CA GLY A 473 -4.01 15.61 8.99
C GLY A 473 -4.61 16.58 10.01
N ALA A 474 -3.83 17.46 10.66
CA ALA A 474 -4.38 18.36 11.68
C ALA A 474 -5.35 19.41 11.11
N PRO A 475 -5.01 20.16 10.04
CA PRO A 475 -5.95 21.11 9.43
C PRO A 475 -7.22 20.40 8.96
N LEU A 476 -7.05 19.25 8.33
CA LEU A 476 -8.13 18.43 7.82
C LEU A 476 -9.05 17.91 8.94
N ALA A 477 -8.48 17.38 10.02
CA ALA A 477 -9.24 16.89 11.17
C ALA A 477 -10.04 18.02 11.82
N VAL A 478 -9.48 19.22 11.95
CA VAL A 478 -10.19 20.39 12.49
C VAL A 478 -11.37 20.78 11.60
N ILE A 479 -11.16 20.89 10.28
CA ILE A 479 -12.23 21.30 9.36
C ILE A 479 -13.33 20.24 9.33
N LEU A 480 -12.97 18.97 9.17
CA LEU A 480 -13.96 17.88 9.17
C LEU A 480 -14.66 17.76 10.53
N PHE A 481 -13.99 18.07 11.64
CA PHE A 481 -14.62 18.11 12.96
C PHE A 481 -15.69 19.19 13.03
N LEU A 482 -15.39 20.40 12.53
CA LEU A 482 -16.37 21.48 12.46
C LEU A 482 -17.54 21.14 11.52
N VAL A 483 -17.27 20.49 10.38
CA VAL A 483 -18.31 20.00 9.47
C VAL A 483 -19.19 18.98 10.17
N VAL A 484 -18.62 17.98 10.85
CA VAL A 484 -19.41 16.99 11.61
C VAL A 484 -20.20 17.68 12.71
N LEU A 485 -19.60 18.56 13.49
CA LEU A 485 -20.27 19.26 14.59
C LEU A 485 -21.48 20.09 14.10
N GLY A 486 -21.41 20.67 12.90
CA GLY A 486 -22.50 21.44 12.31
C GLY A 486 -23.56 20.60 11.57
N VAL A 487 -23.15 19.53 10.89
CA VAL A 487 -24.02 18.70 10.04
C VAL A 487 -24.75 17.64 10.83
N LEU A 488 -24.07 17.02 11.80
CA LEU A 488 -24.61 15.91 12.58
C LEU A 488 -25.91 16.27 13.34
N PRO A 489 -26.06 17.44 13.98
CA PRO A 489 -27.31 17.82 14.64
C PRO A 489 -28.52 17.96 13.68
N LEU A 490 -28.28 18.20 12.38
CA LEU A 490 -29.35 18.35 11.39
C LEU A 490 -30.04 17.02 11.08
N PHE A 491 -29.28 15.92 11.13
CA PHE A 491 -29.77 14.57 10.84
C PHE A 491 -30.06 13.77 12.11
N TRP A 492 -29.35 14.08 13.21
CA TRP A 492 -29.44 13.40 14.50
C TRP A 492 -29.68 14.42 15.62
N PRO A 493 -30.94 14.82 15.87
CA PRO A 493 -31.28 15.77 16.91
C PRO A 493 -30.81 15.27 18.29
N LEU A 494 -30.34 16.22 19.11
CA LEU A 494 -29.75 15.91 20.43
C LEU A 494 -30.79 15.76 21.55
N GLY A 495 -32.03 16.18 21.32
CA GLY A 495 -33.14 16.14 22.27
C GLY A 495 -34.45 15.73 21.63
#